data_AF-A0A7X8AW81-F1
#
_entry.id   AF-A0A7X8AW81-F1
#
_cell.length_a   1.000
_cell.length_b   1.000
_cell.length_c   1.000
_cell.angle_alpha   90.00
_cell.angle_beta   90.00
_cell.angle_gamma   90.00
#
_symmetry.space_group_name_H-M   'P 1'
#
loop_
_entity.id
_entity.type
_entity.pdbx_description
1 polymer ?
#
loop_
_entity_poly.entity_id
_entity_poly.type
_entity_poly.pdbx_seq_one_letter_code
_entity_poly.pdbx_strand_id
1 'polypeptide(L)'
;MLTKTKPYSEKIHSWGRIWGIGAILIFIFYPLAVSVYYSAWPELGPFLKGLLGVAPVFWIVGAIEAFTYAPMLGAGGAYLGFVTGNLTNLKVPCAINAMALAKVKSGTEEGEVISTISIAVSSITTMVIIFLGVLLLAPLQPILESELLAPAFDNILPALFGGLAVVFVSRNWKIALAPLIFMLVIFISFPALASSVSIMVPVGVIIAISVSRILYKKSYL
;
A
#
# COMPACT_ATOMS: atom_id res chain seq x y z
N MET A 1 -12.45 -16.88 42.85
CA MET A 1 -12.16 -15.66 42.06
C MET A 1 -12.47 -15.98 40.61
N LEU A 2 -13.65 -15.62 40.11
CA LEU A 2 -13.96 -15.71 38.69
C LEU A 2 -13.15 -14.61 38.00
N THR A 3 -12.15 -14.99 37.21
CA THR A 3 -11.41 -14.07 36.36
C THR A 3 -12.42 -13.36 35.46
N LYS A 4 -12.66 -12.08 35.73
CA LYS A 4 -13.53 -11.22 34.92
C LYS A 4 -12.91 -11.18 33.52
N THR A 5 -13.38 -12.04 32.62
CA THR A 5 -12.93 -12.08 31.24
C THR A 5 -13.25 -10.72 30.64
N LYS A 6 -12.22 -10.00 30.20
CA LYS A 6 -12.41 -8.72 29.52
C LYS A 6 -13.42 -8.88 28.37
N PRO A 7 -14.30 -7.90 28.14
CA PRO A 7 -15.22 -7.88 27.00
C PRO A 7 -14.46 -8.19 25.70
N TYR A 8 -15.14 -8.84 24.75
CA TYR A 8 -14.57 -9.20 23.44
C TYR A 8 -13.90 -8.01 22.75
N SER A 9 -14.53 -6.83 22.78
CA SER A 9 -14.01 -5.57 22.24
C SER A 9 -12.67 -5.16 22.85
N GLU A 10 -12.53 -5.23 24.18
CA GLU A 10 -11.27 -4.92 24.87
C GLU A 10 -10.15 -5.90 24.49
N LYS A 11 -10.48 -7.19 24.34
CA LYS A 11 -9.51 -8.20 23.93
C LYS A 11 -9.02 -7.97 22.50
N ILE A 12 -9.91 -7.59 21.57
CA ILE A 12 -9.51 -7.27 20.19
C ILE A 12 -8.48 -6.15 20.17
N HIS A 13 -8.70 -5.06 20.92
CA HIS A 13 -7.73 -3.97 20.93
C HIS A 13 -6.41 -4.34 21.61
N SER A 14 -6.45 -5.14 22.68
CA SER A 14 -5.22 -5.65 23.31
C SER A 14 -4.41 -6.51 22.35
N TRP A 15 -5.02 -7.52 21.74
CA TRP A 15 -4.34 -8.42 20.81
C TRP A 15 -3.95 -7.71 19.52
N GLY A 16 -4.83 -6.89 18.96
CA GLY A 16 -4.57 -6.10 17.76
C GLY A 16 -3.37 -5.18 17.91
N ARG A 17 -3.20 -4.52 19.07
CA ARG A 17 -2.00 -3.71 19.34
C ARG A 17 -0.74 -4.55 19.50
N ILE A 18 -0.80 -5.67 20.22
CA ILE A 18 0.37 -6.56 20.40
C ILE A 18 0.84 -7.08 19.04
N TRP A 19 -0.06 -7.62 18.24
CA TRP A 19 0.25 -8.14 16.91
C TRP A 19 0.63 -7.03 15.92
N GLY A 20 0.00 -5.86 16.01
CA GLY A 20 0.36 -4.70 15.19
C GLY A 20 1.77 -4.19 15.48
N ILE A 21 2.15 -4.07 16.75
CA ILE A 21 3.52 -3.74 17.15
C ILE A 21 4.49 -4.85 16.69
N GLY A 22 4.12 -6.12 16.87
CA GLY A 22 4.91 -7.25 16.38
C GLY A 22 5.16 -7.18 14.86
N ALA A 23 4.15 -6.85 14.06
CA ALA A 23 4.28 -6.69 12.62
C ALA A 23 5.22 -5.53 12.26
N ILE A 24 5.10 -4.38 12.92
CA ILE A 24 6.02 -3.24 12.73
C ILE A 24 7.46 -3.66 13.03
N LEU A 25 7.68 -4.37 14.14
CA LEU A 25 9.00 -4.87 14.50
C LEU A 25 9.55 -5.82 13.43
N ILE A 26 8.74 -6.74 12.91
CA ILE A 26 9.17 -7.66 11.84
C ILE A 26 9.52 -6.89 10.55
N PHE A 27 8.71 -5.91 10.16
CA PHE A 27 8.97 -5.10 8.97
C PHE A 27 10.24 -4.26 9.06
N ILE A 28 10.64 -3.84 10.26
CA ILE A 28 11.91 -3.15 10.50
C ILE A 28 13.06 -4.16 10.63
N PHE A 29 12.84 -5.27 11.32
CA PHE A 29 13.88 -6.25 11.63
C PHE A 29 14.36 -7.00 10.38
N TYR A 30 13.47 -7.35 9.46
CA TYR A 30 13.85 -8.06 8.24
C TYR A 30 14.91 -7.31 7.39
N PRO A 31 14.70 -6.04 6.95
CA PRO A 31 15.71 -5.33 6.18
C PRO A 31 17.00 -5.09 6.97
N LEU A 32 16.92 -4.89 8.28
CA LEU A 32 18.11 -4.80 9.14
C LEU A 32 18.89 -6.12 9.17
N ALA A 33 18.21 -7.25 9.35
CA ALA A 33 18.83 -8.57 9.36
C ALA A 33 19.51 -8.89 8.03
N VAL A 34 18.85 -8.56 6.91
CA VAL A 34 19.42 -8.69 5.55
C VAL A 34 20.65 -7.79 5.39
N SER A 35 20.58 -6.52 5.83
CA SER A 35 21.71 -5.57 5.75
C SER A 35 22.92 -6.05 6.55
N VAL A 36 22.70 -6.61 7.75
CA VAL A 36 23.76 -7.19 8.58
C VAL A 36 24.35 -8.44 7.94
N TYR A 37 23.51 -9.37 7.49
CA TYR A 37 23.95 -10.65 6.93
C TYR A 37 24.76 -10.48 5.64
N TYR A 38 24.29 -9.63 4.72
CA TYR A 38 24.97 -9.36 3.46
C TYR A 38 26.00 -8.20 3.54
N SER A 39 26.19 -7.59 4.72
CA SER A 39 26.99 -6.37 4.90
C SER A 39 26.59 -5.24 3.94
N ALA A 40 25.32 -5.21 3.53
CA ALA A 40 24.76 -4.30 2.53
C ALA A 40 24.01 -3.16 3.21
N TRP A 41 24.73 -2.32 3.96
CA TRP A 41 24.13 -1.18 4.64
C TRP A 41 23.70 -0.11 3.63
N PRO A 42 22.44 0.36 3.68
CA PRO A 42 22.00 1.41 2.78
C PRO A 42 22.74 2.71 3.09
N GLU A 43 23.31 3.35 2.08
CA GLU A 43 23.84 4.70 2.22
C GLU A 43 22.70 5.66 2.59
N LEU A 44 22.93 6.48 3.62
CA LEU A 44 21.89 7.34 4.19
C LEU A 44 21.30 8.32 3.16
N GLY A 45 22.12 8.85 2.26
CA GLY A 45 21.68 9.80 1.23
C GLY A 45 20.66 9.21 0.24
N PRO A 46 21.03 8.16 -0.52
CA PRO A 46 20.11 7.44 -1.40
C PRO A 46 18.89 6.88 -0.67
N PHE A 47 19.07 6.35 0.54
CA PHE A 47 17.97 5.82 1.37
C PHE A 47 16.92 6.89 1.67
N LEU A 48 17.34 8.06 2.17
CA LEU A 48 16.42 9.16 2.47
C LEU A 48 15.76 9.72 1.21
N LYS A 49 16.49 9.79 0.09
CA LYS A 49 15.93 10.21 -1.21
C LYS A 49 14.83 9.28 -1.70
N GLY A 50 15.03 7.96 -1.57
CA GLY A 50 14.04 6.95 -1.89
C GLY A 50 12.82 7.03 -0.95
N LEU A 51 13.08 7.16 0.36
CA LEU A 51 12.02 7.31 1.36
C LEU A 51 11.15 8.55 1.08
N LEU A 52 11.76 9.71 0.78
CA LEU A 52 11.03 10.92 0.44
C LEU A 52 10.23 10.82 -0.87
N GLY A 53 10.63 9.94 -1.78
CA GLY A 53 9.88 9.69 -3.02
C GLY A 53 8.58 8.91 -2.79
N VAL A 54 8.54 8.06 -1.77
CA VAL A 54 7.44 7.11 -1.54
C VAL A 54 6.57 7.52 -0.35
N ALA A 55 7.20 7.92 0.76
CA ALA A 55 6.54 8.15 2.03
C ALA A 55 5.41 9.20 1.99
N PRO A 56 5.54 10.37 1.32
CA PRO A 56 4.46 11.34 1.28
C PRO A 56 3.17 10.80 0.67
N VAL A 57 3.28 9.97 -0.38
CA VAL A 57 2.10 9.38 -1.03
C VAL A 57 1.50 8.30 -0.14
N PHE A 58 2.31 7.33 0.30
CA PHE A 58 1.80 6.17 1.01
C PHE A 58 1.37 6.47 2.45
N TRP A 59 2.00 7.41 3.16
CA TRP A 59 1.54 7.81 4.49
C TRP A 59 0.25 8.61 4.45
N ILE A 60 0.09 9.52 3.48
CA ILE A 60 -1.17 10.28 3.35
C ILE A 60 -2.31 9.34 2.97
N VAL A 61 -2.11 8.49 1.95
CA VAL A 61 -3.12 7.49 1.55
C VAL A 61 -3.41 6.54 2.72
N GLY A 62 -2.39 6.01 3.38
CA GLY A 62 -2.56 5.13 4.53
C GLY A 62 -3.33 5.78 5.67
N ALA A 63 -3.10 7.05 5.96
CA ALA A 63 -3.86 7.80 6.96
C ALA A 63 -5.34 7.97 6.55
N ILE A 64 -5.59 8.38 5.30
CA ILE A 64 -6.96 8.52 4.77
C ILE A 64 -7.68 7.17 4.83
N GLU A 65 -7.02 6.08 4.42
CA GLU A 65 -7.58 4.73 4.49
C GLU A 65 -7.86 4.30 5.93
N ALA A 66 -6.97 4.60 6.89
CA ALA A 66 -7.18 4.32 8.31
C ALA A 66 -8.44 4.99 8.84
N PHE A 67 -8.62 6.29 8.61
CA PHE A 67 -9.80 7.02 9.08
C PHE A 67 -11.08 6.63 8.34
N THR A 68 -10.97 6.22 7.07
CA THR A 68 -12.13 5.85 6.25
C THR A 68 -12.62 4.45 6.55
N TYR A 69 -11.70 3.47 6.64
CA TYR A 69 -12.07 2.05 6.70
C TYR A 69 -12.12 1.47 8.10
N ALA A 70 -11.41 2.02 9.08
CA ALA A 70 -11.52 1.55 10.47
C ALA A 70 -12.96 1.57 11.01
N PRO A 71 -13.76 2.66 10.88
CA PRO A 71 -15.14 2.65 11.36
C PRO A 71 -16.06 1.73 10.56
N MET A 72 -15.74 1.49 9.28
CA MET A 72 -16.55 0.66 8.40
C MET A 72 -16.33 -0.84 8.65
N LEU A 73 -15.10 -1.24 8.97
CA LEU A 73 -14.69 -2.63 9.11
C LEU A 73 -14.76 -3.14 10.57
N GLY A 74 -14.81 -2.25 11.55
CA GLY A 74 -14.69 -2.58 12.97
C GLY A 74 -13.24 -2.82 13.40
N ALA A 75 -13.01 -2.97 14.71
CA ALA A 75 -11.66 -3.06 15.27
C ALA A 75 -10.90 -4.30 14.79
N GLY A 76 -11.57 -5.47 14.79
CA GLY A 76 -10.95 -6.72 14.35
C GLY A 76 -10.53 -6.70 12.88
N GLY A 77 -11.46 -6.28 12.02
CA GLY A 77 -11.21 -6.13 10.58
C GLY A 77 -10.14 -5.10 10.26
N ALA A 78 -10.10 -3.98 10.98
CA ALA A 78 -9.09 -2.94 10.80
C ALA A 78 -7.68 -3.45 11.16
N TYR A 79 -7.47 -3.99 12.37
CA TYR A 79 -6.14 -4.47 12.78
C TYR A 79 -5.58 -5.51 11.81
N LEU A 80 -6.42 -6.46 11.39
CA LEU A 80 -6.00 -7.51 10.47
C LEU A 80 -5.79 -6.98 9.05
N GLY A 81 -6.71 -6.13 8.56
CA GLY A 81 -6.64 -5.53 7.23
C GLY A 81 -5.39 -4.67 7.04
N PHE A 82 -5.07 -3.80 8.01
CA PHE A 82 -3.89 -2.92 7.91
C PHE A 82 -2.56 -3.65 7.96
N VAL A 83 -2.48 -4.78 8.67
CA VAL A 83 -1.26 -5.62 8.69
C VAL A 83 -1.11 -6.42 7.40
N THR A 84 -2.21 -6.94 6.85
CA THR A 84 -2.20 -7.82 5.66
C THR A 84 -2.21 -7.06 4.33
N GLY A 85 -2.61 -5.79 4.34
CA GLY A 85 -2.53 -4.88 3.21
C GLY A 85 -3.62 -5.06 2.14
N ASN A 86 -3.52 -4.23 1.10
CA ASN A 86 -4.44 -4.17 -0.05
C ASN A 86 -5.93 -4.04 0.35
N LEU A 87 -6.22 -3.12 1.28
CA LEU A 87 -7.58 -2.91 1.77
C LEU A 87 -8.53 -2.54 0.64
N THR A 88 -8.23 -1.44 -0.07
CA THR A 88 -9.13 -0.83 -1.05
C THR A 88 -9.49 -1.76 -2.20
N ASN A 89 -8.56 -2.59 -2.69
CA ASN A 89 -8.85 -3.43 -3.86
C ASN A 89 -9.32 -4.84 -3.50
N LEU A 90 -8.98 -5.37 -2.33
CA LEU A 90 -9.32 -6.76 -1.96
C LEU A 90 -10.13 -6.85 -0.67
N LYS A 91 -9.63 -6.31 0.45
CA LYS A 91 -10.21 -6.60 1.77
C LYS A 91 -11.55 -5.89 2.00
N VAL A 92 -11.62 -4.61 1.65
CA VAL A 92 -12.81 -3.79 1.79
C VAL A 92 -13.97 -4.32 0.93
N PRO A 93 -13.79 -4.55 -0.39
CA PRO A 93 -14.87 -5.13 -1.21
C PRO A 93 -15.32 -6.51 -0.73
N CYS A 94 -14.38 -7.35 -0.29
CA CYS A 94 -14.70 -8.67 0.26
C CYS A 94 -15.55 -8.57 1.53
N ALA A 95 -15.19 -7.68 2.45
CA ALA A 95 -15.92 -7.46 3.69
C ALA A 95 -17.32 -6.88 3.46
N ILE A 96 -17.44 -5.87 2.59
CA ILE A 96 -18.74 -5.28 2.25
C ILE A 96 -19.66 -6.32 1.59
N ASN A 97 -19.13 -7.12 0.66
CA ASN A 97 -19.91 -8.16 0.00
C ASN A 97 -20.34 -9.25 0.99
N ALA A 98 -19.45 -9.70 1.88
CA ALA A 98 -19.78 -10.66 2.92
C ALA A 98 -20.87 -10.15 3.88
N MET A 99 -20.78 -8.89 4.30
CA MET A 99 -21.80 -8.24 5.13
C MET A 99 -23.15 -8.16 4.39
N ALA A 100 -23.14 -7.79 3.10
CA ALA A 100 -24.34 -7.72 2.28
C ALA A 100 -25.02 -9.09 2.12
N LEU A 101 -24.25 -10.16 1.87
CA LEU A 101 -24.75 -11.53 1.79
C LEU A 101 -25.32 -12.03 3.13
N ALA A 102 -24.68 -11.66 4.22
CA ALA A 102 -25.16 -11.94 5.58
C ALA A 102 -26.32 -11.04 6.03
N LYS A 103 -26.72 -10.06 5.21
CA LYS A 103 -27.76 -9.05 5.52
C LYS A 103 -27.49 -8.25 6.81
N VAL A 104 -26.22 -8.03 7.13
CA VAL A 104 -25.77 -7.22 8.29
C VAL A 104 -25.23 -5.87 7.82
N LYS A 105 -25.26 -4.87 8.70
CA LYS A 105 -24.80 -3.51 8.39
C LYS A 105 -23.41 -3.26 8.97
N SER A 106 -22.61 -2.43 8.30
CA SER A 106 -21.37 -1.90 8.87
C SER A 106 -21.64 -1.11 10.15
N GLY A 107 -20.77 -1.23 11.13
CA GLY A 107 -20.90 -0.56 12.43
C GLY A 107 -21.81 -1.26 13.44
N THR A 108 -22.41 -2.41 13.12
CA THR A 108 -23.03 -3.29 14.11
C THR A 108 -22.04 -4.35 14.62
N GLU A 109 -22.28 -4.92 15.80
CA GLU A 109 -21.43 -6.00 16.33
C GLU A 109 -21.35 -7.20 15.38
N GLU A 110 -22.49 -7.60 14.81
CA GLU A 110 -22.58 -8.67 13.82
C GLU A 110 -21.78 -8.34 12.56
N GLY A 111 -21.87 -7.09 12.08
CA GLY A 111 -21.10 -6.60 10.94
C GLY A 111 -19.59 -6.64 11.17
N GLU A 112 -19.14 -6.26 12.37
CA GLU A 112 -17.72 -6.35 12.75
C GLU A 112 -17.21 -7.80 12.76
N VAL A 113 -18.01 -8.74 13.26
CA VAL A 113 -17.65 -10.16 13.26
C VAL A 113 -17.54 -10.70 11.83
N ILE A 114 -18.53 -10.44 10.98
CA ILE A 114 -18.52 -10.87 9.57
C ILE A 114 -17.35 -10.23 8.80
N SER A 115 -17.12 -8.92 9.00
CA SER A 115 -15.99 -8.20 8.43
C SER A 115 -14.66 -8.84 8.83
N THR A 116 -14.45 -9.09 10.12
CA THR A 116 -13.23 -9.70 10.65
C THR A 116 -12.96 -11.07 10.03
N ILE A 117 -13.98 -11.95 9.99
CA ILE A 117 -13.86 -13.28 9.40
C ILE A 117 -13.55 -13.20 7.91
N SER A 118 -14.25 -12.34 7.17
CA SER A 118 -14.04 -12.19 5.72
C SER A 118 -12.62 -11.71 5.39
N ILE A 119 -12.08 -10.76 6.17
CA ILE A 119 -10.72 -10.23 6.01
C ILE A 119 -9.70 -11.30 6.37
N ALA A 120 -9.95 -12.11 7.40
CA ALA A 120 -9.09 -13.23 7.76
C ALA A 120 -9.00 -14.26 6.64
N VAL A 121 -10.15 -14.72 6.13
CA VAL A 121 -10.21 -15.68 5.03
C VAL A 121 -9.54 -15.10 3.77
N SER A 122 -9.88 -13.87 3.39
CA SER A 122 -9.25 -13.19 2.25
C SER A 122 -7.72 -13.14 2.39
N SER A 123 -7.22 -12.88 3.60
CA SER A 123 -5.78 -12.78 3.87
C SER A 123 -5.08 -14.12 3.82
N ILE A 124 -5.69 -15.16 4.37
CA ILE A 124 -5.18 -16.54 4.24
C ILE A 124 -5.14 -16.94 2.77
N THR A 125 -6.22 -16.71 2.02
CA THR A 125 -6.26 -17.02 0.58
C THR A 125 -5.19 -16.27 -0.20
N THR A 126 -5.01 -14.97 0.06
CA THR A 126 -3.96 -14.16 -0.59
C THR A 126 -2.58 -14.73 -0.27
N MET A 127 -2.32 -15.08 1.00
CA MET A 127 -1.05 -15.63 1.44
C MET A 127 -0.76 -16.98 0.77
N VAL A 128 -1.76 -17.87 0.67
CA VAL A 128 -1.62 -19.17 -0.01
C VAL A 128 -1.31 -18.98 -1.49
N ILE A 129 -2.01 -18.06 -2.17
CA ILE A 129 -1.77 -17.79 -3.59
C ILE A 129 -0.36 -17.24 -3.81
N ILE A 130 0.09 -16.28 -2.98
CA ILE A 130 1.44 -15.71 -3.06
C ILE A 130 2.49 -16.79 -2.78
N PHE A 131 2.28 -17.60 -1.73
CA PHE A 131 3.20 -18.68 -1.38
C PHE A 131 3.35 -19.70 -2.50
N LEU A 132 2.23 -20.15 -3.08
CA LEU A 132 2.24 -21.05 -4.24
C LEU A 132 2.89 -20.39 -5.45
N GLY A 133 2.60 -19.11 -5.72
CA GLY A 133 3.24 -18.37 -6.80
C GLY A 133 4.76 -18.34 -6.67
N VAL A 134 5.28 -18.06 -5.48
CA VAL A 134 6.73 -18.06 -5.20
C VAL A 134 7.31 -19.47 -5.35
N LEU A 135 6.64 -20.49 -4.81
CA LEU A 135 7.10 -21.88 -4.91
C LEU A 135 7.17 -22.36 -6.38
N LEU A 136 6.17 -21.99 -7.19
CA LEU A 136 6.12 -22.32 -8.61
C LEU A 136 7.12 -21.52 -9.45
N LEU A 137 7.58 -20.36 -8.98
CA LEU A 137 8.64 -19.59 -9.63
C LEU A 137 10.04 -20.19 -9.41
N ALA A 138 10.28 -20.92 -8.31
CA ALA A 138 11.57 -21.54 -8.02
C ALA A 138 12.10 -22.44 -9.17
N PRO A 139 11.34 -23.37 -9.76
CA PRO A 139 11.82 -24.17 -10.89
C PRO A 139 11.99 -23.38 -12.19
N LEU A 140 11.40 -22.18 -12.30
CA LEU A 140 11.52 -21.31 -13.48
C LEU A 140 12.78 -20.43 -13.45
N GLN A 141 13.50 -20.36 -12.32
CA GLN A 141 14.74 -19.59 -12.17
C GLN A 141 15.71 -19.69 -13.36
N PRO A 142 16.09 -20.87 -13.88
CA PRO A 142 17.05 -20.96 -14.99
C PRO A 142 16.54 -20.30 -16.29
N ILE A 143 15.23 -20.19 -16.47
CA ILE A 143 14.65 -19.48 -17.62
C ILE A 143 14.64 -17.97 -17.33
N LEU A 144 14.25 -17.57 -16.12
CA LEU A 144 14.18 -16.17 -15.71
C LEU A 144 15.55 -15.49 -15.72
N GLU A 145 16.61 -16.21 -15.37
CA GLU A 145 18.00 -15.74 -15.36
C GLU A 145 18.69 -15.84 -16.74
N SER A 146 17.95 -16.23 -17.79
CA SER A 146 18.51 -16.27 -19.14
C SER A 146 18.87 -14.87 -19.65
N GLU A 147 19.95 -14.78 -20.42
CA GLU A 147 20.44 -13.52 -21.00
C GLU A 147 19.39 -12.83 -21.90
N LEU A 148 18.46 -13.61 -22.47
CA LEU A 148 17.33 -13.11 -23.25
C LEU A 148 16.33 -12.29 -22.42
N LEU A 149 16.16 -12.63 -21.14
CA LEU A 149 15.23 -11.94 -20.23
C LEU A 149 15.91 -10.87 -19.36
N ALA A 150 17.24 -10.80 -19.33
CA ALA A 150 17.98 -9.80 -18.56
C ALA A 150 17.48 -8.36 -18.76
N PRO A 151 17.19 -7.86 -19.99
CA PRO A 151 16.67 -6.51 -20.18
C PRO A 151 15.28 -6.29 -19.55
N ALA A 152 14.46 -7.34 -19.46
CA ALA A 152 13.15 -7.26 -18.82
C ALA A 152 13.29 -7.12 -17.29
N PHE A 153 14.25 -7.84 -16.69
CA PHE A 153 14.55 -7.75 -15.26
C PHE A 153 15.19 -6.41 -14.89
N ASP A 154 16.06 -5.87 -15.75
CA ASP A 154 16.67 -4.54 -15.56
C ASP A 154 15.62 -3.40 -15.53
N ASN A 155 14.45 -3.62 -16.15
CA ASN A 155 13.35 -2.66 -16.22
C ASN A 155 12.17 -2.98 -15.29
N ILE A 156 12.36 -3.84 -14.28
CA ILE A 156 11.31 -4.17 -13.31
C ILE A 156 10.79 -2.94 -12.57
N LEU A 157 11.68 -2.04 -12.12
CA LEU A 157 11.27 -0.85 -11.37
C LEU A 157 10.39 0.09 -12.23
N PRO A 158 10.81 0.48 -13.46
CA PRO A 158 9.93 1.21 -14.38
C PRO A 158 8.60 0.51 -14.68
N ALA A 159 8.60 -0.81 -14.90
CA ALA A 159 7.37 -1.56 -15.17
C ALA A 159 6.41 -1.56 -13.98
N LEU A 160 6.94 -1.73 -12.76
CA LEU A 160 6.19 -1.71 -11.51
C LEU A 160 5.54 -0.33 -11.28
N PHE A 161 6.34 0.74 -11.32
CA PHE A 161 5.83 2.10 -11.09
C PHE A 161 4.99 2.63 -12.25
N GLY A 162 5.23 2.20 -13.49
CA GLY A 162 4.40 2.50 -14.65
C GLY A 162 2.98 1.94 -14.49
N GLY A 163 2.86 0.68 -14.05
CA GLY A 163 1.57 0.07 -13.73
C GLY A 163 0.82 0.84 -12.62
N LEU A 164 1.52 1.20 -11.54
CA LEU A 164 0.95 2.02 -10.47
C LEU A 164 0.50 3.39 -10.97
N ALA A 165 1.30 4.05 -11.82
CA ALA A 165 0.96 5.35 -12.40
C ALA A 165 -0.36 5.28 -13.18
N VAL A 166 -0.60 4.23 -13.97
CA VAL A 166 -1.87 4.05 -14.69
C VAL A 166 -3.06 3.98 -13.74
N VAL A 167 -2.94 3.21 -12.64
CA VAL A 167 -4.02 3.07 -11.64
C VAL A 167 -4.35 4.42 -10.98
N PHE A 168 -3.35 5.22 -10.64
CA PHE A 168 -3.58 6.52 -9.98
C PHE A 168 -4.01 7.63 -10.95
N VAL A 169 -3.42 7.68 -12.14
CA VAL A 169 -3.74 8.69 -13.18
C VAL A 169 -5.13 8.45 -13.74
N SER A 170 -5.51 7.20 -14.03
CA SER A 170 -6.82 6.87 -14.62
C SER A 170 -7.98 7.28 -13.72
N ARG A 171 -7.84 7.18 -12.39
CA ARG A 171 -8.89 7.60 -11.44
C ARG A 171 -9.15 9.10 -11.46
N ASN A 172 -8.13 9.93 -11.62
CA ASN A 172 -8.22 11.40 -11.53
C ASN A 172 -7.48 12.10 -12.69
N TRP A 173 -7.75 11.68 -13.92
CA TRP A 173 -6.96 12.10 -15.10
C TRP A 173 -6.93 13.62 -15.30
N LYS A 174 -8.03 14.33 -15.03
CA LYS A 174 -8.11 15.80 -15.16
C LYS A 174 -7.12 16.53 -14.25
N ILE A 175 -6.88 16.00 -13.05
CA ILE A 175 -5.95 16.59 -12.07
C ILE A 175 -4.52 16.10 -12.35
N ALA A 176 -4.37 14.81 -12.67
CA ALA A 176 -3.08 14.16 -12.83
C ALA A 176 -2.34 14.57 -14.11
N LEU A 177 -3.06 14.97 -15.17
CA LEU A 177 -2.46 15.28 -16.48
C LEU A 177 -1.48 16.46 -16.43
N ALA A 178 -1.82 17.52 -15.69
CA ALA A 178 -0.99 18.72 -15.61
C ALA A 178 0.40 18.49 -14.97
N PRO A 179 0.53 17.91 -13.76
CA PRO A 179 1.84 17.58 -13.21
C PRO A 179 2.56 16.52 -14.05
N LEU A 180 1.86 15.57 -14.68
CA LEU A 180 2.47 14.54 -15.51
C LEU A 180 3.12 15.13 -16.77
N ILE A 181 2.41 15.99 -17.51
CA ILE A 181 2.97 16.69 -18.68
C ILE A 181 4.15 17.57 -18.25
N PHE A 182 3.99 18.32 -17.16
CA PHE A 182 5.07 19.18 -16.65
C PHE A 182 6.34 18.39 -16.35
N MET A 183 6.21 17.27 -15.64
CA MET A 183 7.33 16.41 -15.27
C MET A 183 7.97 15.76 -16.50
N LEU A 184 7.16 15.28 -17.47
CA LEU A 184 7.68 14.74 -18.73
C LEU A 184 8.49 15.78 -19.50
N VAL A 185 7.95 16.99 -19.68
CA VAL A 185 8.63 18.08 -20.40
C VAL A 185 9.95 18.44 -19.72
N ILE A 186 9.95 18.57 -18.38
CA ILE A 186 11.17 18.90 -17.63
C ILE A 186 12.23 17.81 -17.73
N PHE A 187 11.87 16.54 -17.51
CA PHE A 187 12.87 15.46 -17.51
C PHE A 187 13.43 15.16 -18.90
N ILE A 188 12.64 15.35 -19.96
CA ILE A 188 13.13 15.26 -21.35
C ILE A 188 14.04 16.45 -21.68
N SER A 189 13.65 17.67 -21.29
CA SER A 189 14.41 18.88 -21.61
C SER A 189 15.69 19.01 -20.78
N PHE A 190 15.69 18.53 -19.54
CA PHE A 190 16.81 18.60 -18.61
C PHE A 190 17.06 17.24 -17.94
N PRO A 191 17.71 16.28 -18.63
CA PRO A 191 17.97 14.94 -18.10
C PRO A 191 18.77 14.94 -16.80
N ALA A 192 19.60 15.96 -16.56
CA ALA A 192 20.37 16.12 -15.31
C ALA A 192 19.48 16.17 -14.05
N LEU A 193 18.23 16.63 -14.18
CA LEU A 193 17.27 16.68 -13.07
C LEU A 193 16.75 15.29 -12.66
N ALA A 194 16.98 14.23 -13.45
CA ALA A 194 16.63 12.86 -13.08
C ALA A 194 17.35 12.41 -11.79
N SER A 195 18.54 12.94 -11.52
CA SER A 195 19.27 12.71 -10.26
C SER A 195 18.62 13.36 -9.02
N SER A 196 17.66 14.26 -9.25
CA SER A 196 16.98 15.10 -8.26
C SER A 196 15.47 14.88 -8.23
N VAL A 197 14.99 13.71 -8.67
CA VAL A 197 13.56 13.34 -8.69
C VAL A 197 12.89 13.57 -7.33
N SER A 198 13.58 13.28 -6.21
CA SER A 198 13.04 13.50 -4.86
C SER A 198 12.66 14.95 -4.57
N ILE A 199 13.33 15.94 -5.17
CA ILE A 199 13.00 17.37 -5.03
C ILE A 199 11.83 17.76 -5.95
N MET A 200 11.72 17.08 -7.10
CA MET A 200 10.64 17.31 -8.05
C MET A 200 9.28 16.74 -7.61
N VAL A 201 9.27 15.74 -6.71
CA VAL A 201 8.02 15.19 -6.15
C VAL A 201 7.16 16.25 -5.46
N PRO A 202 7.66 17.05 -4.48
CA PRO A 202 6.92 18.17 -3.91
C PRO A 202 6.42 19.19 -4.94
N VAL A 203 7.22 19.50 -5.96
CA VAL A 203 6.83 20.41 -7.05
C VAL A 203 5.63 19.87 -7.80
N GLY A 204 5.65 18.58 -8.14
CA GLY A 204 4.51 17.88 -8.76
C GLY A 204 3.25 17.92 -7.89
N VAL A 205 3.39 17.77 -6.57
CA VAL A 205 2.26 17.87 -5.62
C VAL A 205 1.67 19.28 -5.61
N ILE A 206 2.50 20.33 -5.56
CA ILE A 206 2.04 21.73 -5.58
C ILE A 206 1.27 22.03 -6.87
N ILE A 207 1.76 21.54 -8.02
CA ILE A 207 1.08 21.69 -9.30
C ILE A 207 -0.27 20.97 -9.28
N ALA A 208 -0.32 19.72 -8.79
CA ALA A 208 -1.55 18.95 -8.68
C ALA A 208 -2.60 19.65 -7.81
N ILE A 209 -2.20 20.18 -6.65
CA ILE A 209 -3.09 20.93 -5.74
C ILE A 209 -3.59 22.22 -6.40
N SER A 210 -2.69 22.97 -7.04
CA SER A 210 -3.04 24.24 -7.70
C SER A 210 -4.04 24.02 -8.84
N VAL A 211 -3.80 23.01 -9.67
CA VAL A 211 -4.68 22.63 -10.79
C VAL A 211 -6.02 22.13 -10.28
N SER A 212 -6.03 21.29 -9.24
CA SER A 212 -7.25 20.84 -8.57
C SER A 212 -8.10 22.02 -8.08
N ARG A 213 -7.47 23.02 -7.45
CA ARG A 213 -8.18 24.23 -6.96
C ARG A 213 -8.77 25.07 -8.09
N ILE A 214 -8.05 25.22 -9.20
CA ILE A 214 -8.52 25.97 -10.38
C ILE A 214 -9.69 25.24 -11.05
N LEU A 215 -9.57 23.92 -11.27
CA LEU A 215 -10.63 23.10 -11.86
C LEU A 215 -11.89 23.10 -11.01
N TYR A 216 -11.76 23.03 -9.68
CA TYR A 216 -12.87 23.13 -8.74
C TYR A 216 -13.59 24.49 -8.83
N LYS A 217 -12.84 25.60 -8.84
CA LYS A 217 -13.43 26.95 -8.99
C LYS A 217 -14.14 27.17 -10.32
N LYS A 218 -13.77 26.42 -11.36
CA LYS A 218 -14.35 26.51 -12.70
C LYS A 218 -15.42 25.44 -12.97
N SER A 219 -15.84 24.68 -11.95
CA SER A 219 -16.85 23.60 -12.05
C SER A 219 -16.51 22.49 -13.06
N TYR A 220 -15.21 22.24 -13.29
CA TYR A 220 -14.74 21.14 -14.15
C TYR A 220 -14.46 19.84 -13.39
N LEU A 221 -14.56 19.88 -12.05
CA LEU A 221 -14.45 18.78 -11.10
C LEU A 221 -15.79 18.52 -10.43
#